data_AF-A0A2X0IUT0-F1
#
_entry.id   AF-A0A2X0IUT0-F1
#
_cell.length_a   1.000
_cell.length_b   1.000
_cell.length_c   1.000
_cell.angle_alpha   90.00
_cell.angle_beta   90.00
_cell.angle_gamma   90.00
#
_symmetry.space_group_name_H-M   'P 1'
#
loop_
_entity.id
_entity.type
_entity.pdbx_description
1 polymer ?
#
loop_
_entity_poly.entity_id
_entity_poly.type
_entity_poly.pdbx_seq_one_letter_code
_entity_poly.pdbx_strand_id
1 'polypeptide(L)'
;MLRADGALVFEAQILRPGLPEYEYVVTLPADQVPALRDALAVPAEGDLTAELVRRGEEITPHLHAWLRELGLRPELWTHLGD
;
A
#
# COMPACT_ATOMS: atom_id res chain seq x y z
N MET A 1 2.50 6.82 -1.16
CA MET A 1 2.61 8.04 -1.98
C MET A 1 1.50 8.05 -3.03
N LEU A 2 0.77 9.17 -3.18
CA LEU A 2 -0.19 9.36 -4.27
C LEU A 2 0.54 9.93 -5.49
N ARG A 3 0.43 9.27 -6.64
CA ARG A 3 1.05 9.69 -7.91
C ARG A 3 0.16 10.68 -8.67
N ALA A 4 0.75 11.37 -9.65
CA ALA A 4 0.05 12.38 -10.46
C ALA A 4 -1.09 11.78 -11.33
N ASP A 5 -1.01 10.49 -11.65
CA ASP A 5 -2.05 9.72 -12.33
C ASP A 5 -3.18 9.26 -11.37
N GLY A 6 -3.08 9.61 -10.08
CA GLY A 6 -4.02 9.21 -9.05
C GLY A 6 -3.78 7.83 -8.46
N ALA A 7 -2.78 7.08 -8.93
CA ALA A 7 -2.45 5.77 -8.36
C ALA A 7 -1.80 5.93 -6.98
N LEU A 8 -2.14 5.03 -6.07
CA LEU A 8 -1.54 5.00 -4.74
C LEU A 8 -0.44 3.94 -4.70
N VAL A 9 0.79 4.37 -4.41
CA VAL A 9 1.97 3.50 -4.40
C VAL A 9 2.53 3.39 -2.99
N PHE A 10 2.74 2.15 -2.58
CA PHE A 10 3.39 1.78 -1.33
C PHE A 10 4.74 1.17 -1.66
N GLU A 11 5.80 1.80 -1.16
CA GLU A 11 7.16 1.32 -1.28
C GLU A 11 7.57 0.82 0.11
N ALA A 12 8.09 -0.39 0.17
CA ALA A 12 8.48 -1.00 1.42
C ALA A 12 9.68 -1.92 1.21
N GLN A 13 10.44 -2.07 2.29
CA GLN A 13 11.58 -2.95 2.36
C GLN A 13 11.47 -3.83 3.60
N ILE A 14 11.78 -5.11 3.46
CA ILE A 14 11.93 -6.03 4.57
C ILE A 14 13.42 -6.25 4.75
N LEU A 15 13.96 -5.64 5.82
CA LEU A 15 15.33 -5.86 6.25
C LEU A 15 15.34 -7.01 7.26
N ARG A 16 16.01 -8.11 6.91
CA ARG A 16 16.24 -9.24 7.82
C ARG A 16 17.74 -9.45 7.98
N PRO A 17 18.29 -9.42 9.21
CA PRO A 17 19.71 -9.66 9.43
C PRO A 17 20.16 -10.99 8.82
N GLY A 18 21.18 -10.95 7.96
CA GLY A 18 21.76 -12.13 7.32
C GLY A 18 20.97 -12.68 6.11
N LEU A 19 19.94 -11.97 5.63
CA LEU A 19 19.25 -12.25 4.38
C LEU A 19 19.42 -11.08 3.41
N PRO A 20 19.31 -11.32 2.09
CA PRO A 20 19.34 -10.25 1.11
C PRO A 20 18.19 -9.27 1.32
N GLU A 21 18.41 -8.01 0.94
CA GLU A 21 17.40 -6.96 1.04
C GLU A 21 16.22 -7.29 0.13
N TYR A 22 15.01 -7.22 0.70
CA TYR A 22 13.78 -7.49 -0.02
C TYR A 22 12.99 -6.20 -0.17
N GLU A 23 12.99 -5.63 -1.37
CA GLU A 23 12.20 -4.46 -1.71
C GLU A 23 10.93 -4.89 -2.43
N TYR A 24 9.82 -4.21 -2.12
CA TYR A 24 8.58 -4.42 -2.85
C TYR A 24 7.79 -3.13 -3.00
N VAL A 25 7.08 -3.06 -4.12
CA VAL A 25 6.22 -1.96 -4.50
C VAL A 25 4.82 -2.52 -4.71
N VAL A 26 3.85 -1.99 -3.96
CA VAL A 26 2.43 -2.27 -4.16
C VAL A 26 1.78 -1.05 -4.79
N THR A 27 1.16 -1.21 -5.94
CA THR A 27 0.44 -0.13 -6.63
C THR A 27 -1.05 -0.42 -6.62
N LEU A 28 -1.83 0.51 -6.08
CA LEU A 28 -3.28 0.51 -6.21
C LEU A 28 -3.67 1.49 -7.33
N PRO A 29 -4.31 1.00 -8.41
CA PRO A 29 -4.81 1.84 -9.49
C PRO A 29 -5.74 2.97 -9.02
N ALA A 30 -5.70 4.11 -9.72
CA ALA A 30 -6.41 5.33 -9.35
C ALA A 30 -7.93 5.15 -9.21
N ASP A 31 -8.53 4.32 -10.07
CA ASP A 31 -9.95 3.99 -10.06
C ASP A 31 -10.41 3.23 -8.81
N GLN A 32 -9.46 2.61 -8.09
CA GLN A 32 -9.72 1.85 -6.87
C GLN A 32 -9.44 2.64 -5.58
N VAL A 33 -8.82 3.84 -5.69
CA VAL A 33 -8.55 4.70 -4.54
C VAL A 33 -9.83 5.17 -3.83
N PRO A 34 -10.94 5.50 -4.53
CA PRO A 34 -12.21 5.80 -3.85
C PRO A 34 -12.73 4.63 -3.01
N ALA A 35 -12.65 3.39 -3.52
CA ALA A 35 -13.08 2.21 -2.77
C ALA A 35 -12.22 1.96 -1.51
N LEU A 36 -10.91 2.25 -1.58
CA LEU A 36 -10.05 2.22 -0.40
C LEU A 36 -10.44 3.28 0.64
N ARG A 37 -10.77 4.50 0.21
CA ARG A 37 -11.27 5.56 1.11
C ARG A 37 -12.54 5.13 1.82
N ASP A 38 -13.49 4.60 1.07
CA ASP A 38 -14.77 4.11 1.60
C ASP A 38 -14.55 2.98 2.62
N ALA A 39 -13.67 2.01 2.30
CA ALA A 39 -13.33 0.91 3.20
C ALA A 39 -12.68 1.38 4.52
N LEU A 40 -11.92 2.48 4.47
CA LEU A 40 -11.30 3.10 5.64
C LEU A 40 -12.19 4.12 6.34
N ALA A 41 -13.41 4.36 5.84
CA ALA A 41 -14.32 5.41 6.29
C ALA A 41 -13.65 6.80 6.33
N VAL A 42 -12.74 7.07 5.38
CA VAL A 42 -12.07 8.37 5.24
C VAL A 42 -12.98 9.29 4.44
N PRO A 43 -13.44 10.44 4.99
CA PRO A 43 -14.24 11.39 4.25
C PRO A 43 -13.54 11.88 2.97
N ALA A 44 -14.28 12.39 1.98
CA ALA A 44 -13.69 12.93 0.75
C ALA A 44 -12.64 14.03 1.02
N GLU A 45 -12.93 14.92 1.97
CA GLU A 45 -12.04 15.99 2.46
C GLU A 45 -10.92 15.46 3.39
N GLY A 46 -11.00 14.19 3.80
CA GLY A 46 -10.07 13.56 4.72
C GLY A 46 -8.75 13.17 4.03
N ASP A 47 -7.68 13.16 4.83
CA ASP A 47 -6.35 12.75 4.37
C ASP A 47 -6.20 11.23 4.45
N LEU A 48 -6.38 10.57 3.30
CA LEU A 48 -6.16 9.13 3.14
C LEU A 48 -4.74 8.72 3.49
N THR A 49 -3.73 9.54 3.18
CA THR A 49 -2.33 9.21 3.43
C THR A 49 -2.05 9.21 4.93
N ALA A 50 -2.57 10.18 5.66
CA ALA A 50 -2.45 10.24 7.12
C ALA A 50 -3.08 9.01 7.79
N GLU A 51 -4.26 8.56 7.34
CA GLU A 51 -4.91 7.37 7.89
C GLU A 51 -4.11 6.09 7.60
N LEU A 52 -3.55 5.95 6.40
CA LEU A 52 -2.67 4.83 6.05
C LEU A 52 -1.39 4.82 6.89
N VAL A 53 -0.78 5.98 7.14
CA VAL A 53 0.39 6.11 8.03
C VAL A 53 0.03 5.69 9.46
N ARG A 54 -1.14 6.13 9.97
CA ARG A 54 -1.62 5.75 11.31
C ARG A 54 -1.77 4.24 11.48
N ARG A 55 -2.14 3.53 10.41
CA ARG A 55 -2.30 2.07 10.38
C ARG A 55 -1.05 1.33 9.87
N GLY A 56 0.06 2.04 9.63
CA GLY A 56 1.24 1.50 8.95
C GLY A 56 1.76 0.20 9.57
N GLU A 57 1.86 0.12 10.90
CA GLU A 57 2.35 -1.07 11.60
C GLU A 57 1.42 -2.28 11.44
N GLU A 58 0.11 -2.05 11.35
CA GLU A 58 -0.89 -3.10 11.16
C GLU A 58 -0.81 -3.66 9.73
N ILE A 59 -0.75 -2.78 8.72
CA ILE A 59 -0.89 -3.18 7.31
C ILE A 59 0.44 -3.67 6.70
N THR A 60 1.59 -3.13 7.09
CA THR A 60 2.88 -3.39 6.42
C THR A 60 3.28 -4.88 6.36
N PRO A 61 3.01 -5.74 7.37
CA PRO A 61 3.36 -7.16 7.30
C PRO A 61 2.61 -7.92 6.20
N HIS A 62 1.46 -7.43 5.75
CA HIS A 62 0.56 -8.16 4.85
C HIS A 62 -0.18 -7.25 3.86
N LEU A 63 0.42 -6.09 3.51
CA LEU A 63 -0.24 -5.00 2.77
C LEU A 63 -0.94 -5.46 1.49
N HIS A 64 -0.26 -6.27 0.68
CA HIS A 64 -0.83 -6.76 -0.57
C HIS A 64 -2.03 -7.68 -0.33
N ALA A 65 -2.00 -8.52 0.71
CA ALA A 65 -3.13 -9.37 1.08
C ALA A 65 -4.28 -8.54 1.66
N TRP A 66 -3.97 -7.61 2.55
CA TRP A 66 -4.92 -6.68 3.16
C TRP A 66 -5.75 -5.91 2.11
N LEU A 67 -5.10 -5.33 1.09
CA LEU A 67 -5.81 -4.65 0.00
C LEU A 67 -6.76 -5.61 -0.75
N ARG A 68 -6.37 -6.86 -0.95
CA ARG A 68 -7.21 -7.87 -1.63
C ARG A 68 -8.39 -8.33 -0.78
N GLU A 69 -8.23 -8.40 0.53
CA GLU A 69 -9.31 -8.71 1.47
C GLU A 69 -10.39 -7.62 1.47
N LEU A 70 -10.01 -6.38 1.17
CA LEU A 70 -10.93 -5.26 0.90
C LEU A 70 -11.60 -5.34 -0.48
N GLY A 71 -11.32 -6.38 -1.28
CA GLY A 71 -11.85 -6.55 -2.63
C GLY A 71 -11.10 -5.76 -3.71
N LEU A 72 -9.98 -5.12 -3.36
CA LEU A 72 -9.17 -4.33 -4.27
C LEU A 72 -8.21 -5.23 -5.07
N ARG A 73 -7.70 -4.69 -6.18
CA ARG A 73 -6.81 -5.37 -7.11
C ARG A 73 -5.49 -4.58 -7.23
N PRO A 74 -4.63 -4.65 -6.20
CA PRO A 74 -3.30 -4.05 -6.29
C PRO A 74 -2.40 -4.86 -7.22
N GLU A 75 -1.43 -4.17 -7.82
CA GLU A 75 -0.30 -4.75 -8.52
C GLU A 75 0.89 -4.85 -7.55
N LEU A 76 1.66 -5.93 -7.67
CA LEU A 76 2.83 -6.20 -6.83
C LEU A 76 4.07 -6.34 -7.72
N TRP A 77 5.09 -5.55 -7.41
CA TRP A 77 6.44 -5.71 -7.95
C TRP A 77 7.41 -5.96 -6.80
N THR A 78 8.37 -6.86 -6.99
CA THR A 78 9.33 -7.27 -5.95
C THR A 78 10.72 -7.33 -6.54
N HIS A 79 11.70 -6.83 -5.80
CA HIS A 79 13.11 -6.95 -6.12
C HIS A 79 13.84 -7.59 -4.94
N LEU A 80 14.59 -8.65 -5.26
CA LEU A 80 15.57 -9.21 -4.35
C LEU A 80 16.89 -8.51 -4.66
N GLY A 81 17.43 -7.75 -3.71
CA GLY A 81 18.81 -7.29 -3.80
C GLY A 81 19.76 -8.48 -3.62
N ASP A 82 20.92 -8.43 -4.25
CA ASP A 82 22.01 -9.41 -4.11
C ASP A 82 22.97 -9.07 -2.95
#